data_AF-X1JMX1-F1
#
_entry.id   AF-X1JMX1-F1
#
_cell.length_a   1.000
_cell.length_b   1.000
_cell.length_c   1.000
_cell.angle_alpha   90.00
_cell.angle_beta   90.00
_cell.angle_gamma   90.00
#
_symmetry.space_group_name_H-M   'P 1'
#
loop_
_entity.id
_entity.type
_entity.pdbx_description
1 polymer ?
#
loop_
_entity_poly.entity_id
_entity_poly.type
_entity_poly.pdbx_seq_one_letter_code
_entity_poly.pdbx_strand_id
1 'polypeptide(L)'
;PSAQGSALGIKLVNNAGDLPDAIISALGYSKKVILEKFIDGIELAVSIIGKEKPKTLPIVEIVPKKKFFDFESRSKVGEVDYFAPARISSSLDKKVKEVAIAVHNSLKCTKLSRVDI
;
A
#
# COMPACT_ATOMS: atom_id res chain seq x y z
N PRO A 1 1.10 -8.92 9.85
CA PRO A 1 1.24 -10.35 9.43
C PRO A 1 1.93 -10.44 8.06
N SER A 2 2.85 -11.38 7.84
CA SER A 2 3.73 -11.35 6.64
C SER A 2 3.08 -11.77 5.32
N ALA A 3 1.83 -12.22 5.33
CA ALA A 3 1.16 -12.81 4.15
C ALA A 3 -0.33 -12.44 4.09
N GLN A 4 -0.68 -11.24 4.55
CA GLN A 4 -2.07 -10.78 4.60
C GLN A 4 -2.32 -9.61 3.63
N GLY A 5 -3.57 -9.51 3.18
CA GLY A 5 -4.08 -8.40 2.37
C GLY A 5 -5.13 -7.59 3.11
N SER A 6 -5.65 -6.54 2.46
CA SER A 6 -6.75 -5.70 2.98
C SER A 6 -6.50 -5.06 4.34
N ALA A 7 -5.23 -4.89 4.73
CA ALA A 7 -4.82 -4.41 6.05
C ALA A 7 -5.30 -5.26 7.24
N LEU A 8 -5.65 -6.54 7.01
CA LEU A 8 -6.05 -7.46 8.06
C LEU A 8 -4.89 -7.76 9.03
N GLY A 9 -5.15 -7.53 10.33
CA GLY A 9 -4.17 -7.75 11.38
C GLY A 9 -3.01 -6.74 11.39
N ILE A 10 -3.13 -5.61 10.69
CA ILE A 10 -2.20 -4.48 10.80
C ILE A 10 -2.60 -3.63 12.01
N LYS A 11 -1.61 -3.25 12.82
CA LYS A 11 -1.80 -2.29 13.93
C LYS A 11 -0.70 -1.23 13.87
N LEU A 12 -1.09 0.03 14.10
CA LEU A 12 -0.15 1.12 14.34
C LEU A 12 0.28 1.10 15.82
N VAL A 13 1.58 0.98 16.06
CA VAL A 13 2.19 0.97 17.40
C VAL A 13 2.77 2.34 17.67
N ASN A 14 2.23 3.08 18.66
CA ASN A 14 2.69 4.46 18.95
C ASN A 14 3.78 4.49 20.03
N ASN A 15 3.86 3.46 20.87
CA ASN A 15 4.90 3.34 21.90
C ASN A 15 5.33 1.86 22.06
N ALA A 16 6.50 1.65 22.69
CA ALA A 16 7.09 0.31 22.82
C ALA A 16 6.23 -0.66 23.66
N GLY A 17 5.40 -0.15 24.58
CA GLY A 17 4.51 -0.95 25.42
C GLY A 17 3.39 -1.62 24.64
N ASP A 18 2.95 -1.05 23.52
CA ASP A 18 1.87 -1.63 22.69
C ASP A 18 2.37 -2.77 21.77
N LEU A 19 3.69 -2.92 21.63
CA LEU A 19 4.29 -3.83 20.65
C LEU A 19 3.97 -5.31 20.88
N PRO A 20 4.05 -5.86 22.13
CA PRO A 20 3.73 -7.27 22.37
C PRO A 20 2.30 -7.64 21.92
N ASP A 21 1.32 -6.82 22.26
CA ASP A 21 -0.08 -7.04 21.90
C ASP A 21 -0.31 -6.94 20.39
N ALA A 22 0.41 -6.05 19.71
CA ALA A 22 0.38 -5.95 18.26
C ALA A 22 0.95 -7.20 17.58
N ILE A 23 2.06 -7.73 18.08
CA ILE A 23 2.68 -8.95 17.56
C ILE A 23 1.77 -10.16 17.77
N ILE A 24 1.23 -10.35 18.98
CA ILE A 24 0.32 -11.48 19.29
C ILE A 24 -0.91 -11.43 18.38
N SER A 25 -1.51 -10.26 18.22
CA SER A 25 -2.65 -10.08 17.33
C SER A 25 -2.30 -10.41 15.87
N ALA A 26 -1.14 -9.97 15.38
CA ALA A 26 -0.71 -10.25 14.01
C ALA A 26 -0.37 -11.74 13.77
N LEU A 27 0.15 -12.44 14.78
CA LEU A 27 0.44 -13.87 14.74
C LEU A 27 -0.82 -14.74 14.64
N GLY A 28 -1.98 -14.21 15.02
CA GLY A 28 -3.28 -14.86 14.77
C GLY A 28 -3.59 -15.03 13.27
N TYR A 29 -2.94 -14.26 12.39
CA TYR A 29 -3.19 -14.29 10.94
C TYR A 29 -2.04 -14.85 10.11
N SER A 30 -0.83 -15.00 10.68
CA SER A 30 0.33 -15.53 9.97
C SER A 30 1.39 -16.03 10.95
N LYS A 31 2.24 -16.98 10.51
CA LYS A 31 3.35 -17.52 11.30
C LYS A 31 4.52 -16.53 11.49
N LYS A 32 4.57 -15.46 10.69
CA LYS A 32 5.61 -14.43 10.74
C LYS A 32 4.99 -13.04 10.77
N VAL A 33 5.66 -12.13 11.46
CA VAL A 33 5.30 -10.71 11.54
C VAL A 33 6.43 -9.89 10.95
N ILE A 34 6.08 -8.87 10.18
CA ILE A 34 7.00 -7.86 9.68
C ILE A 34 6.72 -6.59 10.49
N LEU A 35 7.77 -5.94 10.97
CA LEU A 35 7.71 -4.65 11.63
C LEU A 35 8.32 -3.61 10.70
N GLU A 36 7.58 -2.54 10.46
CA GLU A 36 8.01 -1.45 9.58
C GLU A 36 7.93 -0.14 10.34
N LYS A 37 8.84 0.78 10.01
CA LYS A 37 8.76 2.15 10.52
C LYS A 37 7.55 2.82 9.88
N PHE A 38 6.65 3.36 10.70
CA PHE A 38 5.57 4.20 10.19
C PHE A 38 6.12 5.48 9.57
N ILE A 39 5.70 5.77 8.34
CA ILE A 39 6.02 6.99 7.60
C ILE A 39 4.70 7.75 7.43
N ASP A 40 4.64 8.96 7.95
CA ASP A 40 3.52 9.87 7.74
C ASP A 40 3.72 10.58 6.39
N GLY A 41 2.79 10.37 5.46
CA GLY A 41 2.98 10.79 4.07
C GLY A 41 1.83 10.41 3.14
N ILE A 42 2.10 10.48 1.85
CA ILE A 42 1.14 10.22 0.78
C ILE A 42 1.20 8.75 0.39
N GLU A 43 0.05 8.08 0.35
CA GLU A 43 -0.08 6.69 -0.13
C GLU A 43 -0.52 6.69 -1.60
N LEU A 44 0.24 6.01 -2.46
CA LEU A 44 0.03 5.98 -3.90
C LEU A 44 -0.19 4.55 -4.38
N ALA A 45 -1.13 4.35 -5.29
CA ALA A 45 -1.34 3.06 -5.96
C ALA A 45 -1.17 3.21 -7.47
N VAL A 46 -0.35 2.33 -8.05
CA VAL A 46 -0.06 2.28 -9.48
C VAL A 46 -0.51 0.94 -10.06
N SER A 47 -1.56 0.97 -10.88
CA SER A 47 -1.94 -0.21 -11.66
C SER A 47 -1.08 -0.33 -12.92
N ILE A 48 -0.61 -1.55 -13.19
CA ILE A 48 0.21 -1.89 -14.36
C ILE A 48 -0.53 -2.95 -15.15
N ILE A 49 -0.66 -2.71 -16.45
CA ILE A 49 -1.33 -3.63 -17.38
C ILE A 49 -0.43 -3.97 -18.56
N GLY A 50 -0.61 -5.16 -19.12
CA GLY A 50 0.11 -5.63 -20.30
C GLY A 50 0.98 -6.86 -20.00
N LYS A 51 1.30 -7.62 -21.05
CA LYS A 51 2.13 -8.83 -20.95
C LYS A 51 3.58 -8.56 -21.38
N GLU A 52 3.77 -8.18 -22.65
CA GLU A 52 5.12 -7.98 -23.22
C GLU A 52 5.62 -6.54 -23.05
N LYS A 53 4.70 -5.57 -23.08
CA LYS A 53 4.97 -4.14 -22.90
C LYS A 53 4.09 -3.62 -21.77
N PRO A 54 4.45 -3.86 -20.49
CA PRO A 54 3.69 -3.36 -19.37
C PRO A 54 3.68 -1.82 -19.37
N LYS A 55 2.53 -1.24 -19.09
CA LYS A 55 2.35 0.21 -18.95
C LYS A 55 1.59 0.53 -17.68
N THR A 56 1.90 1.67 -17.08
CA THR A 56 1.18 2.19 -15.93
C THR A 56 -0.13 2.85 -16.37
N LEU A 57 -1.15 2.75 -15.52
CA LEU A 57 -2.33 3.61 -15.54
C LEU A 57 -2.05 4.88 -14.72
N PRO A 58 -2.94 5.90 -14.76
CA PRO A 58 -2.82 7.06 -13.86
C PRO A 58 -2.67 6.61 -12.41
N ILE A 59 -1.71 7.19 -11.69
CA ILE A 59 -1.47 6.85 -10.29
C ILE A 59 -2.60 7.44 -9.45
N VAL A 60 -3.05 6.65 -8.49
CA VAL A 60 -4.14 6.97 -7.58
C VAL A 60 -3.55 7.37 -6.24
N GLU A 61 -3.89 8.55 -5.76
CA GLU A 61 -3.63 8.97 -4.38
C GLU A 61 -4.74 8.42 -3.48
N ILE A 62 -4.36 7.78 -2.37
CA ILE A 62 -5.27 7.22 -1.38
C ILE A 62 -5.20 8.09 -0.12
N VAL A 63 -6.31 8.73 0.24
CA VAL A 63 -6.37 9.64 1.39
C VAL A 63 -7.38 9.10 2.40
N PRO A 64 -6.96 8.26 3.37
CA PRO A 64 -7.84 7.82 4.44
C PRO A 64 -8.19 9.00 5.36
N LYS A 65 -9.43 9.04 5.87
CA LYS A 65 -9.84 10.01 6.90
C LYS A 65 -9.17 9.75 8.25
N LYS A 66 -8.74 8.50 8.47
CA LYS A 66 -7.95 8.07 9.62
C LYS A 66 -6.46 8.30 9.39
N LYS A 67 -5.68 8.15 10.46
CA LYS A 67 -4.21 8.27 10.45
C LYS A 67 -3.49 7.26 9.53
N PHE A 68 -4.13 6.14 9.20
CA PHE A 68 -3.59 5.17 8.24
C PHE A 68 -4.71 4.41 7.51
N PHE A 69 -4.39 3.83 6.36
CA PHE A 69 -5.35 3.12 5.51
C PHE A 69 -5.62 1.69 6.00
N ASP A 70 -6.39 1.60 7.08
CA ASP A 70 -6.74 0.33 7.75
C ASP A 70 -7.87 -0.46 7.07
N PHE A 71 -8.21 -1.63 7.63
CA PHE A 71 -9.27 -2.49 7.11
C PHE A 71 -10.65 -1.80 7.13
N GLU A 72 -10.93 -0.99 8.15
CA GLU A 72 -12.21 -0.31 8.29
C GLU A 72 -12.33 0.81 7.26
N SER A 73 -11.25 1.55 7.01
CA SER A 73 -11.16 2.53 5.92
C SER A 73 -11.50 1.89 4.57
N ARG A 74 -11.09 0.64 4.33
CA ARG A 74 -11.41 -0.11 3.10
C ARG A 74 -12.85 -0.62 3.02
N SER A 75 -13.48 -0.84 4.17
CA SER A 75 -14.77 -1.55 4.27
C SER A 75 -15.96 -0.61 4.36
N LYS A 76 -15.74 0.65 4.74
CA LYS A 76 -16.80 1.65 4.94
C LYS A 76 -16.77 2.70 3.83
N VAL A 77 -17.94 2.94 3.24
CA VAL A 77 -18.11 3.98 2.23
C VAL A 77 -17.84 5.35 2.85
N GLY A 78 -17.02 6.15 2.16
CA GLY A 78 -16.73 7.53 2.56
C GLY A 78 -15.63 7.68 3.60
N GLU A 79 -14.90 6.62 3.96
CA GLU A 79 -13.73 6.72 4.85
C GLU A 79 -12.42 7.05 4.12
N VAL A 80 -12.45 7.08 2.79
CA VAL A 80 -11.27 7.29 1.94
C VAL A 80 -11.64 8.13 0.74
N ASP A 81 -10.85 9.17 0.49
CA ASP A 81 -10.90 9.93 -0.75
C ASP A 81 -9.82 9.41 -1.71
N TYR A 82 -10.16 9.33 -3.00
CA TYR A 82 -9.26 8.87 -4.04
C TYR A 82 -9.09 9.95 -5.11
N PHE A 83 -7.85 10.24 -5.50
CA PHE A 83 -7.54 11.19 -6.56
C PHE A 83 -6.79 10.51 -7.69
N ALA A 84 -7.35 10.56 -8.91
CA ALA A 84 -6.76 10.00 -10.11
C ALA A 84 -6.88 11.02 -11.27
N PRO A 85 -5.77 11.64 -11.73
CA PRO A 85 -4.39 11.41 -11.29
C PRO A 85 -4.11 11.94 -9.87
N ALA A 86 -3.13 11.36 -9.19
CA ALA A 86 -2.63 11.81 -7.90
C ALA A 86 -2.14 13.26 -7.96
N ARG A 87 -2.31 14.01 -6.86
CA ARG A 87 -1.95 15.44 -6.79
C ARG A 87 -0.48 15.63 -6.42
N ILE A 88 0.40 15.12 -7.27
CA ILE A 88 1.86 15.15 -7.09
C ILE A 88 2.53 15.89 -8.24
N SER A 89 3.79 16.32 -8.03
CA SER A 89 4.57 16.96 -9.09
C SER A 89 4.80 16.00 -10.26
N SER A 90 4.98 16.54 -11.46
CA SER A 90 5.32 15.75 -12.65
C SER A 90 6.62 14.95 -12.49
N SER A 91 7.58 15.48 -11.73
CA SER A 91 8.83 14.79 -11.40
C SER A 91 8.60 13.59 -10.48
N LEU A 92 7.66 13.67 -9.53
CA LEU A 92 7.31 12.55 -8.66
C LEU A 92 6.47 11.52 -9.41
N ASP A 93 5.50 11.95 -10.23
CA ASP A 93 4.69 11.06 -11.08
C ASP A 93 5.57 10.17 -11.96
N LYS A 94 6.58 10.75 -12.62
CA LYS A 94 7.54 10.01 -13.43
C LYS A 94 8.31 8.97 -12.59
N LYS A 95 8.87 9.37 -11.45
CA LYS A 95 9.65 8.48 -10.56
C LYS A 95 8.81 7.33 -10.03
N VAL A 96 7.59 7.61 -9.58
CA VAL A 96 6.66 6.59 -9.05
C VAL A 96 6.31 5.56 -10.13
N LYS A 97 6.05 6.01 -11.36
CA LYS A 97 5.81 5.10 -12.51
C LYS A 97 7.03 4.25 -12.86
N GLU A 98 8.22 4.83 -12.85
CA GLU A 98 9.48 4.11 -13.08
C GLU A 98 9.71 3.02 -12.04
N VAL A 99 9.53 3.33 -10.76
CA VAL A 99 9.64 2.36 -9.65
C VAL A 99 8.61 1.24 -9.80
N ALA A 100 7.35 1.59 -10.09
CA ALA A 100 6.29 0.59 -10.22
C ALA A 100 6.58 -0.41 -11.36
N ILE A 101 7.03 0.07 -12.52
CA ILE A 101 7.43 -0.80 -13.65
C ILE A 101 8.66 -1.65 -13.28
N ALA A 102 9.65 -1.07 -12.59
CA ALA A 102 10.81 -1.82 -12.14
C ALA A 102 10.41 -2.98 -11.22
N VAL A 103 9.54 -2.73 -10.23
CA VAL A 103 9.04 -3.76 -9.29
C VAL A 103 8.26 -4.85 -10.03
N HIS A 104 7.33 -4.48 -10.92
CA HIS A 104 6.57 -5.45 -11.72
C HIS A 104 7.47 -6.39 -12.51
N ASN A 105 8.50 -5.84 -13.16
CA ASN A 105 9.46 -6.62 -13.94
C ASN A 105 10.36 -7.48 -13.05
N SER A 106 10.89 -6.94 -11.94
CA SER A 106 11.77 -7.66 -11.02
C SER A 106 11.07 -8.86 -10.37
N LEU A 107 9.78 -8.74 -10.06
CA LEU A 107 8.96 -9.83 -9.52
C LEU A 107 8.40 -10.77 -10.60
N LYS A 108 8.73 -10.54 -11.88
CA LYS A 108 8.24 -11.31 -13.03
C LYS A 108 6.71 -11.37 -13.07
N CYS A 109 6.04 -10.32 -12.62
CA CYS A 109 4.59 -10.21 -12.75
C CYS A 109 4.19 -10.25 -14.23
N THR A 110 2.96 -10.69 -14.51
CA THR A 110 2.45 -10.73 -15.88
C THR A 110 1.01 -10.23 -15.92
N LYS A 111 0.62 -9.61 -17.04
CA LYS A 111 -0.75 -9.14 -17.36
C LYS A 111 -1.24 -7.97 -16.52
N LEU A 112 -1.26 -8.11 -15.20
CA LEU A 112 -1.83 -7.15 -14.26
C LEU A 112 -1.09 -7.21 -12.93
N SER A 113 -0.71 -6.05 -12.40
CA SER A 113 -0.35 -5.90 -10.99
C SER A 113 -0.77 -4.52 -10.48
N ARG A 114 -0.75 -4.37 -9.16
CA ARG A 114 -0.81 -3.06 -8.50
C ARG A 114 0.40 -2.95 -7.58
N VAL A 115 1.10 -1.83 -7.66
CA VAL A 115 2.20 -1.50 -6.76
C VAL A 115 1.72 -0.34 -5.89
N ASP A 116 1.73 -0.55 -4.58
CA ASP A 116 1.42 0.46 -3.58
C ASP A 116 2.76 1.06 -3.11
N ILE A 117 2.86 2.40 -3.06
CA ILE A 117 4.08 3.18 -2.78
C ILE A 117 3.77 4.22 -1.70
#